data_AF-A0A7S1VEJ0-F1
#
_entry.id   AF-A0A7S1VEJ0-F1
#
_cell.length_a   1.000
_cell.length_b   1.000
_cell.length_c   1.000
_cell.angle_alpha   90.00
_cell.angle_beta   90.00
_cell.angle_gamma   90.00
#
_symmetry.space_group_name_H-M   'P 1'
#
loop_
_entity.id
_entity.type
_entity.pdbx_description
1 polymer ?
#
loop_
_entity_poly.entity_id
_entity_poly.type
_entity_poly.pdbx_seq_one_letter_code
_entity_poly.pdbx_strand_id
1 'polypeptide(L)'
;KKKSSRKRESSSSDDSSSDDGSSSKKKVVVNQRLLAKLEARGETLEEREARRAQRRAARIAAATGYTAEENPFNDPNLHETFTWKKKNEADASSSKGKKESRQQTKQEHIFEEIDKVRRRRKDREEHFEELERIRAEESRMKELENYDEWARKEEEFHL
;
A
#
# COMPACT_ATOMS: atom_id res chain seq x y z
N LYS A 1 10.83 13.56 -50.90
CA LYS A 1 11.70 12.44 -50.44
C LYS A 1 13.17 12.81 -50.62
N LYS A 2 13.90 13.17 -49.55
CA LYS A 2 15.37 13.11 -49.51
C LYS A 2 15.79 12.71 -48.09
N LYS A 3 16.37 11.51 -47.97
CA LYS A 3 16.94 10.96 -46.73
C LYS A 3 18.35 11.53 -46.59
N SER A 4 18.69 12.14 -45.45
CA SER A 4 20.08 12.38 -45.09
C SER A 4 20.50 11.40 -43.99
N SER A 5 21.40 10.50 -44.37
CA SER A 5 22.07 9.55 -43.49
C SER A 5 23.24 10.27 -42.82
N ARG A 6 23.18 10.45 -41.49
CA ARG A 6 24.38 10.80 -40.71
C ARG A 6 24.88 9.54 -40.02
N LYS A 7 25.91 8.93 -40.61
CA LYS A 7 26.82 8.04 -39.89
C LYS A 7 27.47 8.87 -38.79
N ARG A 8 27.52 8.34 -37.58
CA ARG A 8 28.47 8.78 -36.56
C ARG A 8 29.18 7.55 -36.03
N GLU A 9 30.47 7.56 -36.37
CA GLU A 9 31.54 6.70 -35.90
C GLU A 9 31.52 6.37 -34.40
N SER A 10 31.89 5.11 -34.14
CA SER A 10 32.32 4.54 -32.87
C SER A 10 33.65 5.13 -32.41
N SER A 11 33.73 5.58 -31.17
CA SER A 11 34.99 5.70 -30.44
C SER A 11 34.91 4.87 -29.17
N SER A 12 35.57 3.72 -29.21
CA SER A 12 35.98 2.94 -28.07
C SER A 12 36.94 3.76 -27.20
N SER A 13 36.63 3.89 -25.93
CA SER A 13 37.63 4.13 -24.89
C SER A 13 37.28 3.19 -23.75
N ASP A 14 38.04 2.10 -23.68
CA ASP A 14 38.15 1.28 -22.48
C ASP A 14 38.90 2.12 -21.44
N ASP A 15 38.24 2.37 -20.32
CA ASP A 15 38.93 2.78 -19.10
C ASP A 15 38.48 1.79 -18.03
N SER A 16 39.17 0.65 -18.03
CA SER A 16 39.02 -0.37 -17.01
C SER A 16 39.85 0.04 -15.80
N SER A 17 39.37 1.05 -15.07
CA SER A 17 39.89 1.36 -13.75
C SER A 17 39.42 0.28 -12.76
N SER A 18 40.31 -0.68 -12.52
CA SER A 18 40.19 -1.66 -11.45
C SER A 18 40.31 -0.94 -10.10
N ASP A 19 39.18 -0.45 -9.60
CA ASP A 19 39.02 0.00 -8.21
C ASP A 19 39.08 -1.24 -7.31
N ASP A 20 40.29 -1.60 -6.87
CA ASP A 20 40.53 -2.52 -5.76
C ASP A 20 40.06 -1.84 -4.47
N GLY A 21 38.73 -1.80 -4.32
CA GLY A 21 38.04 -1.31 -3.15
C GLY A 21 38.26 -2.29 -1.99
N SER A 22 39.41 -2.14 -1.32
CA SER A 22 39.66 -2.69 0.01
C SER A 22 38.49 -2.34 0.93
N SER A 23 37.54 -3.27 1.03
CA SER A 23 36.34 -3.21 1.86
C SER A 23 36.75 -3.24 3.32
N SER A 24 37.21 -2.08 3.79
CA SER A 24 37.40 -1.77 5.19
C SER A 24 36.04 -1.85 5.86
N LYS A 25 35.70 -3.04 6.37
CA LYS A 25 34.47 -3.32 7.14
C LYS A 25 34.40 -2.33 8.30
N LYS A 26 33.71 -1.21 8.10
CA LYS A 26 33.49 -0.20 9.13
C LYS A 26 32.74 -0.88 10.27
N LYS A 27 33.37 -0.99 11.44
CA LYS A 27 32.74 -1.53 12.65
C LYS A 27 31.51 -0.68 12.95
N VAL A 28 30.33 -1.29 12.85
CA VAL A 28 29.07 -0.67 13.28
C VAL A 28 29.22 -0.38 14.76
N VAL A 29 29.34 0.90 15.12
CA VAL A 29 29.42 1.32 16.52
C VAL A 29 28.05 1.04 17.13
N VAL A 30 27.96 -0.08 17.84
CA VAL A 30 26.72 -0.49 18.50
C VAL A 30 26.43 0.50 19.62
N ASN A 31 25.21 1.03 19.64
CA ASN A 31 24.82 2.08 20.56
C ASN A 31 24.69 1.46 21.97
N GLN A 32 25.73 1.60 22.81
CA GLN A 32 25.83 0.91 24.10
C GLN A 32 24.64 1.17 25.03
N ARG A 33 24.04 2.37 24.98
CA ARG A 33 22.82 2.70 25.72
C ARG A 33 21.60 1.86 25.31
N LEU A 34 21.53 1.47 24.04
CA LEU A 34 20.45 0.63 23.52
C LEU A 34 20.59 -0.80 24.05
N LEU A 35 21.81 -1.32 24.06
CA LEU A 35 22.13 -2.64 24.58
C LEU A 35 21.85 -2.73 26.08
N ALA A 36 22.31 -1.76 26.87
CA ALA A 36 22.03 -1.73 28.32
C ALA A 36 20.53 -1.68 28.63
N LYS A 37 19.72 -0.96 27.84
CA LYS A 37 18.25 -0.94 28.00
C LYS A 37 17.57 -2.25 27.63
N LEU A 38 18.13 -2.97 26.66
CA LEU A 38 17.65 -4.28 26.24
C LEU A 38 17.95 -5.33 27.30
N GLU A 39 19.20 -5.34 27.80
CA GLU A 39 19.65 -6.19 28.91
C GLU A 39 18.82 -5.95 30.18
N ALA A 40 18.58 -4.69 30.55
CA ALA A 40 17.74 -4.36 31.72
C ALA A 40 16.28 -4.85 31.58
N ARG A 41 15.81 -5.07 30.35
CA ARG A 41 14.46 -5.57 30.04
C ARG A 41 14.43 -7.09 29.81
N GLY A 42 15.60 -7.73 29.74
CA GLY A 42 15.73 -9.14 29.35
C GLY A 42 15.36 -9.43 27.90
N GLU A 43 15.28 -8.41 27.03
CA GLU A 43 14.92 -8.55 25.62
C GLU A 43 16.18 -8.57 24.74
N THR A 44 16.22 -9.41 23.71
CA THR A 44 17.30 -9.38 22.71
C THR A 44 17.06 -8.28 21.67
N LEU A 45 18.11 -7.91 20.92
CA LEU A 45 17.98 -6.97 19.80
C LEU A 45 17.00 -7.50 18.74
N GLU A 46 17.10 -8.80 18.45
CA GLU A 46 16.24 -9.51 17.49
C GLU A 46 14.78 -9.49 17.92
N GLU A 47 14.48 -9.76 19.19
CA GLU A 47 13.12 -9.74 19.71
C GLU A 47 12.49 -8.35 19.60
N ARG A 48 13.27 -7.30 19.89
CA ARG A 48 12.82 -5.92 19.71
C ARG A 48 12.56 -5.59 18.25
N GLU A 49 13.39 -6.07 17.34
CA GLU A 49 13.22 -5.87 15.89
C GLU A 49 12.00 -6.62 15.37
N ALA A 50 11.80 -7.87 15.79
CA ALA A 50 10.61 -8.66 15.49
C ALA A 50 9.34 -7.95 15.97
N ARG A 51 9.30 -7.46 17.22
CA ARG A 51 8.17 -6.68 17.73
C ARG A 51 7.91 -5.41 16.91
N ARG A 52 8.97 -4.73 16.45
CA ARG A 52 8.83 -3.55 15.58
C ARG A 52 8.35 -3.93 14.17
N ALA A 53 8.81 -5.05 13.62
CA ALA A 53 8.35 -5.57 12.35
C ALA A 53 6.86 -5.94 12.42
N GLN A 54 6.43 -6.67 13.45
CA GLN A 54 5.03 -7.00 13.71
C GLN A 54 4.15 -5.74 13.83
N ARG A 55 4.58 -4.72 14.60
CA ARG A 55 3.82 -3.46 14.70
C ARG A 55 3.71 -2.72 13.37
N ARG A 56 4.74 -2.76 12.53
CA ARG A 56 4.70 -2.18 11.18
C ARG A 56 3.77 -2.96 10.27
N ALA A 57 3.88 -4.28 10.26
CA ALA A 57 3.01 -5.16 9.50
C ALA A 57 1.54 -4.97 9.89
N ALA A 58 1.22 -4.92 11.18
CA ALA A 58 -0.13 -4.68 11.67
C ALA A 58 -0.68 -3.30 11.24
N ARG A 59 0.14 -2.24 11.31
CA ARG A 59 -0.26 -0.90 10.86
C ARG A 59 -0.56 -0.88 9.36
N ILE A 60 0.31 -1.49 8.56
CA ILE A 60 0.13 -1.57 7.10
C ILE A 60 -1.11 -2.41 6.79
N ALA A 61 -1.27 -3.59 7.39
CA ALA A 61 -2.41 -4.46 7.18
C ALA A 61 -3.74 -3.78 7.54
N ALA A 62 -3.82 -3.04 8.65
CA ALA A 62 -5.01 -2.26 9.00
C ALA A 62 -5.34 -1.19 7.94
N ALA A 63 -4.31 -0.51 7.42
CA ALA A 63 -4.49 0.55 6.43
C ALA A 63 -4.74 0.04 5.01
N THR A 64 -4.15 -1.08 4.59
CA THR A 64 -4.25 -1.60 3.21
C THR A 64 -5.28 -2.73 3.07
N GLY A 65 -5.54 -3.47 4.15
CA GLY A 65 -6.43 -4.62 4.17
C GLY A 65 -5.78 -5.93 3.69
N TYR A 66 -4.47 -5.90 3.40
CA TYR A 66 -3.74 -7.08 2.93
C TYR A 66 -2.69 -7.51 3.96
N THR A 67 -2.50 -8.82 4.08
CA THR A 67 -1.43 -9.41 4.90
C THR A 67 -0.28 -9.86 4.00
N ALA A 68 0.83 -10.30 4.59
CA ALA A 68 1.96 -10.84 3.82
C ALA A 68 1.60 -12.14 3.08
N GLU A 69 0.64 -12.91 3.59
CA GLU A 69 0.19 -14.17 3.01
C GLU A 69 -1.02 -13.97 2.08
N GLU A 70 -1.91 -13.05 2.44
CA GLU A 70 -3.14 -12.76 1.71
C GLU A 70 -3.02 -11.42 0.97
N ASN A 71 -2.37 -11.49 -0.19
CA ASN A 71 -2.15 -10.35 -1.08
C ASN A 71 -2.19 -10.84 -2.55
N PRO A 72 -2.86 -10.12 -3.47
CA PRO A 72 -2.94 -10.48 -4.90
C PRO A 72 -1.61 -10.71 -5.62
N PHE A 73 -0.49 -10.24 -5.07
CA PHE A 73 0.83 -10.38 -5.68
C PHE A 73 1.71 -11.48 -5.05
N ASN A 74 1.20 -12.21 -4.04
CA ASN A 74 1.98 -13.23 -3.32
C ASN A 74 3.34 -12.72 -2.80
N ASP A 75 3.43 -11.43 -2.48
CA ASP A 75 4.66 -10.80 -1.97
C ASP A 75 4.75 -10.96 -0.43
N PRO A 76 5.66 -11.80 0.09
CA PRO A 76 5.83 -12.00 1.53
C PRO A 76 6.44 -10.76 2.22
N ASN A 77 7.10 -9.88 1.46
CA ASN A 77 7.81 -8.72 1.99
C ASN A 77 6.96 -7.44 1.94
N LEU A 78 5.63 -7.57 1.85
CA LEU A 78 4.69 -6.45 1.68
C LEU A 78 4.83 -5.34 2.75
N HIS A 79 5.30 -5.70 3.94
CA HIS A 79 5.46 -4.78 5.07
C HIS A 79 6.85 -4.13 5.16
N GLU A 80 7.78 -4.54 4.30
CA GLU A 80 9.13 -3.99 4.24
C GLU A 80 9.24 -2.86 3.23
N THR A 81 10.01 -1.82 3.57
CA THR A 81 10.30 -0.74 2.63
C THR A 81 11.48 -1.12 1.75
N PHE A 82 11.26 -1.15 0.45
CA PHE A 82 12.34 -1.34 -0.51
C PHE A 82 13.39 -0.21 -0.40
N THR A 83 14.66 -0.59 -0.31
CA THR A 83 15.77 0.36 -0.28
C THR A 83 16.90 -0.09 -1.19
N TRP A 84 17.52 0.87 -1.89
CA TRP A 84 18.74 0.63 -2.65
C TRP A 84 19.93 0.63 -1.70
N LYS A 85 20.39 -0.56 -1.29
CA LYS A 85 21.50 -0.73 -0.33
C LYS A 85 22.74 0.08 -0.74
N LYS A 86 23.19 -0.05 -2.00
CA LYS A 86 24.34 0.70 -2.56
C LYS A 86 24.16 2.22 -2.48
N LYS A 87 22.95 2.72 -2.75
CA LYS A 87 22.64 4.15 -2.63
C LYS A 87 22.65 4.59 -1.17
N ASN A 88 22.05 3.82 -0.27
CA ASN A 88 22.01 4.12 1.16
C ASN A 88 23.41 4.17 1.78
N GLU A 89 24.33 3.31 1.33
CA GLU A 89 25.74 3.34 1.76
C GLU A 89 26.47 4.61 1.30
N ALA A 90 26.29 5.01 0.04
CA ALA A 90 26.82 6.27 -0.49
C ALA A 90 26.23 7.50 0.23
N ASP A 91 24.94 7.44 0.52
CA ASP A 91 24.17 8.50 1.18
C ASP A 91 24.30 8.52 2.71
N ALA A 92 24.90 7.49 3.33
CA ALA A 92 24.96 7.35 4.79
C ALA A 92 25.72 8.49 5.48
N SER A 93 26.57 9.20 4.74
CA SER A 93 27.31 10.38 5.20
C SER A 93 26.46 11.67 5.20
N SER A 94 25.32 11.69 4.50
CA SER A 94 24.47 12.89 4.36
C SER A 94 23.06 12.71 4.94
N SER A 95 22.81 13.34 6.08
CA SER A 95 21.47 13.74 6.56
C SER A 95 20.40 12.65 6.73
N LYS A 96 20.72 11.56 7.45
CA LYS A 96 19.79 10.44 7.74
C LYS A 96 18.44 10.89 8.32
N GLY A 97 18.44 11.89 9.22
CA GLY A 97 17.22 12.38 9.89
C GLY A 97 16.21 13.10 8.99
N LYS A 98 16.64 13.83 7.95
CA LYS A 98 15.72 14.50 7.01
C LYS A 98 15.01 13.51 6.07
N LYS A 99 15.62 12.35 5.82
CA LYS A 99 15.04 11.32 4.94
C LYS A 99 13.92 10.56 5.64
N GLU A 100 14.11 10.22 6.91
CA GLU A 100 13.11 9.50 7.72
C GLU A 100 11.82 10.31 7.88
N SER A 101 11.90 11.60 8.20
CA SER A 101 10.71 12.46 8.33
C SER A 101 9.94 12.58 7.02
N ARG A 102 10.64 12.77 5.90
CA ARG A 102 10.00 12.83 4.56
C ARG A 102 9.37 11.50 4.14
N GLN A 103 9.91 10.37 4.59
CA GLN A 103 9.30 9.06 4.32
C GLN A 103 8.04 8.85 5.16
N GLN A 104 8.05 9.26 6.43
CA GLN A 104 6.87 9.19 7.29
C GLN A 104 5.70 10.02 6.73
N THR A 105 5.95 11.27 6.34
CA THR A 105 4.89 12.13 5.77
C THR A 105 4.31 11.56 4.47
N LYS A 106 5.15 10.93 3.63
CA LYS A 106 4.68 10.23 2.43
C LYS A 106 3.80 9.01 2.76
N GLN A 107 4.19 8.21 3.75
CA GLN A 107 3.39 7.06 4.17
C GLN A 107 2.03 7.48 4.70
N GLU A 108 1.99 8.55 5.50
CA GLU A 108 0.74 9.12 6.02
C GLU A 108 -0.17 9.60 4.89
N HIS A 109 0.38 10.34 3.92
CA HIS A 109 -0.38 10.77 2.75
C HIS A 109 -0.97 9.59 1.95
N ILE A 110 -0.20 8.50 1.78
CA ILE A 110 -0.68 7.30 1.08
C ILE A 110 -1.83 6.64 1.86
N PHE A 111 -1.73 6.53 3.18
CA PHE A 111 -2.82 5.97 3.99
C PHE A 111 -4.08 6.83 3.94
N GLU A 112 -3.94 8.15 4.01
CA GLU A 112 -5.07 9.06 3.85
C GLU A 112 -5.76 8.94 2.48
N GLU A 113 -4.96 8.74 1.42
CA GLU A 113 -5.48 8.54 0.08
C GLU A 113 -6.27 7.23 -0.03
N ILE A 114 -5.75 6.14 0.56
CA ILE A 114 -6.45 4.86 0.64
C ILE A 114 -7.79 5.03 1.38
N ASP A 115 -7.79 5.72 2.52
CA ASP A 115 -9.01 5.95 3.30
C ASP A 115 -10.03 6.83 2.57
N LYS A 116 -9.57 7.82 1.79
CA LYS A 116 -10.43 8.62 0.90
C LYS A 116 -11.06 7.76 -0.20
N VAL A 117 -10.31 6.82 -0.78
CA VAL A 117 -10.84 5.90 -1.80
C VAL A 117 -11.86 4.94 -1.17
N ARG A 118 -11.57 4.40 0.02
CA ARG A 118 -12.49 3.52 0.76
C ARG A 118 -13.80 4.20 1.08
N ARG A 119 -13.77 5.42 1.62
CA ARG A 119 -14.98 6.22 1.87
C ARG A 119 -15.81 6.40 0.61
N ARG A 120 -15.19 6.83 -0.51
CA ARG A 120 -15.89 6.96 -1.80
C ARG A 120 -16.47 5.66 -2.35
N ARG A 121 -15.99 4.49 -1.93
CA ARG A 121 -16.61 3.20 -2.28
C ARG A 121 -17.82 2.95 -1.40
N LYS A 122 -17.64 3.08 -0.08
CA LYS A 122 -18.71 2.94 0.91
C LYS A 122 -19.88 3.87 0.63
N ASP A 123 -19.62 5.15 0.37
CA ASP A 123 -20.66 6.14 0.07
C ASP A 123 -21.44 5.77 -1.22
N ARG A 124 -20.76 5.17 -2.20
CA ARG A 124 -21.44 4.70 -3.43
C ARG A 124 -22.27 3.45 -3.17
N GLU A 125 -21.74 2.49 -2.42
CA GLU A 125 -22.45 1.27 -2.05
C GLU A 125 -23.70 1.60 -1.24
N GLU A 126 -23.58 2.46 -0.23
CA GLU A 126 -24.71 2.94 0.59
C GLU A 126 -25.76 3.67 -0.26
N HIS A 127 -25.34 4.51 -1.21
CA HIS A 127 -26.27 5.17 -2.13
C HIS A 127 -26.98 4.18 -3.07
N PHE A 128 -26.27 3.17 -3.58
CA PHE A 128 -26.88 2.12 -4.39
C PHE A 128 -27.86 1.28 -3.59
N GLU A 129 -27.52 0.94 -2.34
CA GLU A 129 -28.38 0.19 -1.42
C GLU A 129 -29.67 0.96 -1.10
N GLU A 130 -29.59 2.27 -0.83
CA GLU A 130 -30.77 3.10 -0.59
C GLU A 130 -31.67 3.18 -1.84
N LEU A 131 -31.07 3.35 -3.02
CA LEU A 131 -31.84 3.34 -4.29
C LEU A 131 -32.50 1.98 -4.55
N GLU A 132 -31.81 0.88 -4.26
CA GLU A 132 -32.34 -0.46 -4.40
C GLU A 132 -33.50 -0.70 -3.43
N ARG A 133 -33.37 -0.23 -2.19
CA ARG A 133 -34.43 -0.28 -1.18
C ARG A 133 -35.68 0.47 -1.64
N ILE A 134 -35.54 1.72 -2.08
CA ILE A 134 -36.67 2.52 -2.57
C ILE A 134 -37.33 1.82 -3.76
N ARG A 135 -36.54 1.31 -4.72
CA ARG A 135 -37.08 0.58 -5.88
C ARG A 135 -37.82 -0.69 -5.49
N ALA A 136 -37.33 -1.43 -4.48
CA ALA A 136 -37.99 -2.63 -3.99
C ALA A 136 -39.34 -2.30 -3.31
N GLU A 137 -39.38 -1.21 -2.54
CA GLU A 137 -40.62 -0.71 -1.92
C GLU A 137 -41.63 -0.25 -3.00
N GLU A 138 -41.18 0.47 -4.02
CA GLU A 138 -42.00 0.88 -5.17
C GLU A 138 -42.55 -0.32 -5.96
N SER A 139 -41.72 -1.35 -6.23
CA SER A 139 -42.17 -2.57 -6.91
C SER A 139 -43.26 -3.27 -6.10
N ARG A 140 -43.05 -3.38 -4.78
CA ARG A 140 -44.02 -4.02 -3.89
C ARG A 140 -45.36 -3.28 -3.86
N MET A 141 -45.35 -1.95 -3.81
CA MET A 141 -46.58 -1.16 -3.86
C MET A 141 -47.30 -1.32 -5.21
N LYS A 142 -46.54 -1.28 -6.31
CA LYS A 142 -47.08 -1.48 -7.66
C LYS A 142 -47.68 -2.87 -7.87
N GLU A 143 -47.07 -3.91 -7.31
CA GLU A 143 -47.61 -5.27 -7.35
C GLU A 143 -48.95 -5.37 -6.59
N LEU A 144 -49.06 -4.67 -5.45
CA LEU A 144 -50.30 -4.62 -4.67
C LEU A 144 -51.42 -3.87 -5.42
N GLU A 145 -51.10 -2.72 -6.02
CA GLU A 145 -52.03 -1.96 -6.87
C GLU A 145 -52.51 -2.79 -8.07
N ASN A 146 -51.59 -3.48 -8.76
CA ASN A 146 -51.93 -4.36 -9.87
C ASN A 146 -52.83 -5.53 -9.43
N TYR A 147 -52.62 -6.07 -8.23
CA TYR A 147 -53.45 -7.14 -7.68
C TYR A 147 -54.88 -6.65 -7.40
N ASP A 148 -55.04 -5.47 -6.80
CA ASP A 148 -56.37 -4.89 -6.54
C ASP A 148 -57.13 -4.59 -7.84
N GLU A 149 -56.44 -4.07 -8.86
CA GLU A 149 -57.02 -3.87 -10.20
C GLU A 149 -57.42 -5.18 -10.87
N TRP A 150 -56.59 -6.22 -10.71
CA TRP A 150 -56.86 -7.54 -11.27
C TRP A 150 -58.07 -8.19 -10.59
N ALA A 151 -58.15 -8.13 -9.25
CA ALA A 151 -59.28 -8.64 -8.48
C ALA A 151 -60.61 -7.98 -8.89
N ARG A 152 -60.62 -6.65 -9.08
CA ARG A 152 -61.81 -5.94 -9.58
C ARG A 152 -62.25 -6.40 -10.97
N LYS A 153 -61.31 -6.62 -11.89
CA LYS A 153 -61.61 -7.13 -13.23
C LYS A 153 -62.12 -8.57 -13.19
N GLU A 154 -61.60 -9.39 -12.28
CA GLU A 154 -62.10 -10.76 -12.03
C GLU A 154 -63.55 -10.72 -11.54
N GLU A 155 -63.87 -9.86 -10.56
CA GLU A 155 -65.24 -9.68 -10.07
C GLU A 155 -66.20 -9.21 -11.17
N GLU A 156 -65.78 -8.29 -12.03
CA GLU A 156 -66.60 -7.81 -13.16
C GLU A 156 -66.83 -8.91 -14.22
N PHE A 157 -65.86 -9.79 -14.45
CA PHE A 157 -66.02 -10.92 -15.38
C PHE A 157 -66.94 -12.02 -14.83
N HIS A 158 -67.04 -12.14 -13.51
CA HIS A 158 -67.86 -13.16 -12.83
C HIS A 158 -69.31 -12.72 -12.58
N LEU A 159 -69.70 -11.52 -13.04
CA LEU A 159 -71.05 -10.94 -12.96
C LEU A 159 -71.77 -11.00 -14.31
#